data_AF-A0A1Q7ND82-F1
#
_entry.id   AF-A0A1Q7ND82-F1
#
_cell.length_a   1.000
_cell.length_b   1.000
_cell.length_c   1.000
_cell.angle_alpha   90.00
_cell.angle_beta   90.00
_cell.angle_gamma   90.00
#
_symmetry.space_group_name_H-M   'P 1'
#
loop_
_entity.id
_entity.type
_entity.pdbx_description
1 polymer ?
#
loop_
_entity_poly.entity_id
_entity_poly.type
_entity_poly.pdbx_seq_one_letter_code
_entity_poly.pdbx_strand_id
1 'polypeptide(L)'
;MEWKDLEKMTVLKLREEALKFPEIEGVHGKNKEQLMDELAKSLGFEKPHVHFAEKVVHTKSDLKHKIKELKTERENVLQAHDHKKLHDVRRQVHKLKHEIRKIEAKVAHS
;
A
#
# COMPACT_ATOMS: atom_id res chain seq x y z
N MET A 1 -3.57 22.22 8.87
CA MET A 1 -4.18 21.24 7.95
C MET A 1 -3.15 20.14 7.81
N GLU A 2 -3.45 18.88 8.06
CA GLU A 2 -2.42 17.82 8.00
C GLU A 2 -2.57 16.99 6.72
N TRP A 3 -1.53 16.25 6.32
CA TRP A 3 -1.60 15.34 5.16
C TRP A 3 -2.79 14.36 5.24
N LYS A 4 -3.10 13.90 6.45
CA LYS A 4 -4.24 13.00 6.72
C LYS A 4 -5.60 13.65 6.44
N ASP A 5 -5.69 14.98 6.52
CA ASP A 5 -6.92 15.70 6.21
C ASP A 5 -7.14 15.74 4.70
N LEU A 6 -6.07 15.96 3.92
CA LEU A 6 -6.11 15.91 2.45
C LEU A 6 -6.48 14.51 1.94
N GLU A 7 -5.98 13.44 2.57
CA GLU A 7 -6.29 12.06 2.19
C GLU A 7 -7.77 11.71 2.37
N LYS A 8 -8.39 12.25 3.42
CA LYS A 8 -9.82 12.07 3.72
C LYS A 8 -10.73 12.90 2.82
N MET A 9 -10.21 13.93 2.16
CA MET A 9 -10.99 14.74 1.24
C MET A 9 -11.25 14.01 -0.09
N THR A 10 -12.39 14.33 -0.70
CA THR A 10 -12.70 13.93 -2.07
C THR A 10 -11.91 14.77 -3.05
N VAL A 11 -11.70 14.24 -4.26
CA VAL A 11 -10.97 14.94 -5.33
C VAL A 11 -11.56 16.33 -5.60
N LEU A 12 -12.89 16.47 -5.51
CA LEU A 12 -13.57 17.76 -5.66
C LEU A 12 -13.12 18.79 -4.63
N LYS A 13 -13.08 18.42 -3.34
CA LYS A 13 -12.62 19.31 -2.26
C LYS A 13 -11.13 19.64 -2.39
N LEU A 14 -10.31 18.67 -2.80
CA LEU A 14 -8.89 18.93 -3.08
C LEU A 14 -8.70 19.92 -4.23
N ARG A 15 -9.58 19.89 -5.25
CA ARG A 15 -9.56 20.87 -6.34
C ARG A 15 -9.98 22.26 -5.87
N GLU A 16 -11.01 22.36 -5.03
CA GLU A 16 -11.46 23.62 -4.45
C GLU A 16 -10.38 24.27 -3.58
N GLU A 17 -9.69 23.48 -2.75
CA GLU A 17 -8.55 23.98 -1.98
C GLU A 17 -7.38 24.37 -2.89
N ALA A 18 -7.08 23.56 -3.92
CA ALA A 18 -6.00 23.86 -4.87
C ALA A 18 -6.25 25.15 -5.67
N LEU A 19 -7.50 25.47 -6.01
CA LEU A 19 -7.89 26.71 -6.69
C LEU A 19 -7.63 27.97 -5.85
N LYS A 20 -7.52 27.85 -4.52
CA LYS A 20 -7.16 28.97 -3.65
C LYS A 20 -5.67 29.30 -3.70
N PHE A 21 -4.84 28.38 -4.19
CA PHE A 21 -3.39 28.55 -4.32
C PHE A 21 -3.04 28.87 -5.79
N PRO A 22 -2.62 30.11 -6.10
CA PRO A 22 -2.27 30.50 -7.47
C PRO A 22 -1.02 29.78 -8.00
N GLU A 23 -0.25 29.12 -7.13
CA GLU A 23 0.91 28.31 -7.48
C GLU A 23 0.54 26.97 -8.15
N ILE A 24 -0.73 26.54 -8.02
CA ILE A 24 -1.20 25.23 -8.50
C ILE A 24 -1.93 25.39 -9.84
N GLU A 25 -1.19 25.29 -10.94
CA GLU A 25 -1.78 25.33 -12.29
C GLU A 25 -2.31 23.96 -12.74
N GLY A 26 -3.43 23.92 -13.47
CA GLY A 26 -3.94 22.68 -14.08
C GLY A 26 -4.77 21.78 -13.15
N VAL A 27 -5.36 22.34 -12.09
CA VAL A 27 -6.15 21.62 -11.05
C VAL A 27 -7.18 20.62 -11.59
N HIS A 28 -7.87 20.95 -12.69
CA HIS A 28 -8.92 20.10 -13.25
C HIS A 28 -8.40 18.80 -13.92
N GLY A 29 -7.13 18.79 -14.36
CA GLY A 29 -6.50 17.65 -15.03
C GLY A 29 -5.72 16.72 -14.10
N LYS A 30 -5.52 17.11 -12.83
CA LYS A 30 -4.68 16.37 -11.89
C LYS A 30 -5.45 15.27 -11.16
N ASN A 31 -4.75 14.16 -10.94
CA ASN A 31 -5.22 13.04 -10.13
C ASN A 31 -5.16 13.39 -8.63
N LYS A 32 -5.88 12.64 -7.80
CA LYS A 32 -5.97 12.86 -6.35
C LYS A 32 -4.59 13.02 -5.70
N GLU A 33 -3.67 12.13 -6.03
CA GLU A 33 -2.31 12.09 -5.47
C GLU A 33 -1.50 13.33 -5.84
N GLN A 34 -1.60 13.78 -7.10
CA GLN A 34 -0.91 14.97 -7.60
C GLN A 34 -1.42 16.24 -6.92
N LEU A 35 -2.74 16.35 -6.74
CA LEU A 35 -3.35 17.47 -6.01
C LEU A 35 -2.89 17.51 -4.54
N MET A 36 -2.78 16.36 -3.89
CA MET A 36 -2.28 16.27 -2.52
C MET A 36 -0.80 16.64 -2.42
N ASP A 37 0.04 16.18 -3.34
CA ASP A 37 1.48 16.50 -3.34
C ASP A 37 1.71 18.02 -3.56
N GLU A 38 0.94 18.67 -4.44
CA GLU A 38 1.08 20.10 -4.71
C GLU A 38 0.52 20.98 -3.60
N LEU A 39 -0.63 20.60 -3.04
CA LEU A 39 -1.18 21.25 -1.84
C LEU A 39 -0.23 21.11 -0.66
N ALA A 40 0.37 19.92 -0.45
CA ALA A 40 1.34 19.71 0.60
C ALA A 40 2.60 20.57 0.41
N LYS A 41 3.07 20.73 -0.84
CA LYS A 41 4.20 21.62 -1.16
C LYS A 41 3.87 23.10 -0.90
N SER A 42 2.71 23.58 -1.36
CA SER A 42 2.31 24.98 -1.19
C SER A 42 2.01 25.31 0.29
N LEU A 43 1.49 24.35 1.04
CA LEU A 43 1.21 24.51 2.48
C LEU A 43 2.42 24.18 3.39
N GLY A 44 3.53 23.70 2.83
CA GLY A 44 4.75 23.38 3.57
C GLY A 44 4.64 22.15 4.49
N PHE A 45 3.72 21.23 4.22
CA PHE A 45 3.62 19.99 4.98
C PHE A 45 4.60 18.95 4.45
N GLU A 46 5.46 18.43 5.33
CA GLU A 46 6.20 17.22 5.02
C GLU A 46 5.18 16.09 4.82
N LYS A 47 5.24 15.44 3.66
CA LYS A 47 4.57 14.16 3.45
C LYS A 47 5.02 13.29 4.63
N PRO A 48 4.12 12.93 5.58
CA PRO A 48 4.51 12.01 6.62
C PRO A 48 5.12 10.85 5.87
N HIS A 49 6.34 10.46 6.22
CA HIS A 49 6.85 9.16 5.84
C HIS A 49 5.81 8.21 6.38
N VAL A 50 4.84 7.88 5.53
CA VAL A 50 3.89 6.83 5.74
C VAL A 50 4.79 5.63 5.72
N HIS A 51 5.31 5.30 6.91
CA HIS A 51 5.33 3.93 7.35
C HIS A 51 4.00 3.40 6.86
N PHE A 52 4.08 2.59 5.79
CA PHE A 52 3.01 1.77 5.28
C PHE A 52 2.48 0.96 6.47
N ALA A 53 1.67 1.60 7.31
CA ALA A 53 1.04 0.98 8.44
C ALA A 53 -0.12 0.21 7.83
N GLU A 54 0.22 -0.95 7.27
CA GLU A 54 -0.58 -2.18 7.36
C GLU A 54 -2.09 -2.02 7.12
N LYS A 55 -2.46 -1.15 6.19
CA LYS A 55 -3.70 -1.30 5.41
C LYS A 55 -3.36 -1.50 3.95
N VAL A 56 -2.31 -2.27 3.70
CA VAL A 56 -2.36 -3.16 2.54
C VAL A 56 -3.49 -4.13 2.88
N VAL A 57 -4.70 -3.80 2.43
CA VAL A 57 -5.67 -4.83 2.06
C VAL A 57 -4.88 -5.68 1.11
N HIS A 58 -4.23 -6.74 1.61
CA HIS A 58 -3.50 -7.63 0.74
C HIS A 58 -4.61 -8.26 -0.07
N THR A 59 -4.79 -7.75 -1.28
CA THR A 59 -5.74 -8.37 -2.18
C THR A 59 -5.29 -9.82 -2.31
N LYS A 60 -6.23 -10.72 -2.55
CA LYS A 60 -5.87 -12.13 -2.79
C LYS A 60 -4.77 -12.27 -3.86
N SER A 61 -4.68 -11.29 -4.78
CA SER A 61 -3.60 -11.17 -5.76
C SER A 61 -2.24 -10.90 -5.10
N ASP A 62 -2.15 -9.91 -4.22
CA ASP A 62 -0.89 -9.52 -3.56
C ASP A 62 -0.32 -10.64 -2.69
N LEU A 63 -1.19 -11.34 -1.92
CA LEU A 63 -0.76 -12.51 -1.14
C LEU A 63 -0.23 -13.63 -2.04
N LYS A 64 -0.86 -13.85 -3.20
CA LYS A 64 -0.39 -14.84 -4.18
C LYS A 64 0.95 -14.45 -4.80
N HIS A 65 1.14 -13.16 -5.11
CA HIS A 65 2.42 -12.64 -5.59
C HIS A 65 3.52 -12.86 -4.55
N LYS A 66 3.26 -12.53 -3.28
CA LYS A 66 4.22 -12.75 -2.19
C LYS A 66 4.56 -14.23 -2.00
N ILE A 67 3.57 -15.13 -2.12
CA ILE A 67 3.82 -16.58 -2.08
C ILE A 67 4.71 -17.02 -3.25
N LYS A 68 4.57 -16.43 -4.44
CA LYS A 68 5.41 -16.75 -5.60
C LYS A 68 6.87 -16.35 -5.35
N GLU A 69 7.10 -15.15 -4.83
CA GLU A 69 8.44 -14.67 -4.43
C GLU A 69 9.09 -15.60 -3.40
N LEU A 70 8.36 -15.93 -2.33
CA LEU A 70 8.87 -16.81 -1.28
C LEU A 70 9.15 -18.25 -1.76
N LYS A 71 8.48 -18.71 -2.81
CA LYS A 71 8.81 -20.00 -3.43
C LYS A 71 10.16 -19.95 -4.16
N THR A 72 10.44 -18.86 -4.86
CA THR A 72 11.76 -18.66 -5.49
C THR A 72 12.84 -18.53 -4.42
N GLU A 73 12.59 -17.79 -3.34
CA GLU A 73 13.51 -17.71 -2.21
C GLU A 73 13.74 -19.07 -1.55
N ARG A 74 12.70 -19.89 -1.40
CA ARG A 74 12.81 -21.27 -0.89
C ARG A 74 13.78 -22.10 -1.73
N GLU A 75 13.73 -22.00 -3.05
CA GLU A 75 14.62 -22.74 -3.95
C GLU A 75 16.08 -22.29 -3.77
N ASN A 76 16.31 -20.98 -3.71
CA ASN A 76 17.64 -20.41 -3.44
C ASN A 76 18.20 -20.87 -2.08
N VAL A 77 17.36 -20.84 -1.04
CA VAL A 77 17.75 -21.26 0.31
C VAL A 77 17.99 -22.77 0.39
N LEU A 78 17.24 -23.56 -0.39
CA LEU A 78 17.42 -25.01 -0.49
C LEU A 78 18.75 -25.35 -1.18
N GLN A 79 19.14 -24.60 -2.21
CA GLN A 79 20.48 -24.72 -2.82
C GLN A 79 21.59 -24.30 -1.84
N ALA A 80 21.36 -23.24 -1.06
CA ALA A 80 22.30 -22.77 -0.04
C ALA A 80 22.40 -23.67 1.20
N HIS A 81 21.60 -24.75 1.30
CA HIS A 81 21.55 -25.68 2.45
C HIS A 81 21.32 -24.99 3.81
N ASP A 82 20.71 -23.80 3.82
CA ASP A 82 20.39 -23.07 5.05
C ASP A 82 19.04 -23.55 5.61
N HIS A 83 19.11 -24.57 6.46
CA HIS A 83 17.92 -25.19 7.07
C HIS A 83 17.10 -24.22 7.93
N LYS A 84 17.73 -23.21 8.57
CA LYS A 84 17.02 -22.24 9.40
C LYS A 84 16.17 -21.32 8.53
N LYS A 85 16.78 -20.73 7.50
CA LYS A 85 16.04 -19.91 6.53
C LYS A 85 14.98 -20.71 5.80
N LEU A 86 15.26 -21.98 5.47
CA LEU A 86 14.29 -22.84 4.78
C LEU A 86 13.03 -23.03 5.61
N HIS A 87 13.19 -23.19 6.93
CA HIS A 87 12.08 -23.33 7.86
C HIS A 87 11.26 -22.04 7.98
N ASP A 88 11.92 -20.88 8.04
CA ASP A 88 11.24 -19.59 8.15
C ASP A 88 10.46 -19.24 6.87
N VAL A 89 11.06 -19.44 5.70
CA VAL A 89 10.39 -19.25 4.40
C VAL A 89 9.17 -20.16 4.27
N ARG A 90 9.26 -21.44 4.68
CA ARG A 90 8.10 -22.36 4.69
C ARG A 90 6.98 -21.85 5.60
N ARG A 91 7.31 -21.32 6.78
CA ARG A 91 6.32 -20.78 7.72
C ARG A 91 5.66 -19.52 7.20
N GLN A 92 6.41 -18.63 6.56
CA GLN A 92 5.85 -17.44 5.91
C GLN A 92 4.86 -17.83 4.81
N VAL A 93 5.22 -18.78 3.94
CA VAL A 93 4.30 -19.30 2.91
C VAL A 93 3.04 -19.91 3.54
N HIS A 94 3.17 -20.66 4.63
CA HIS A 94 2.02 -21.23 5.33
C HIS A 94 1.08 -20.15 5.90
N LYS A 95 1.63 -19.12 6.56
CA LYS A 95 0.87 -18.00 7.11
C LYS A 95 0.08 -17.27 6.02
N LEU A 96 0.74 -16.91 4.91
CA LEU A 96 0.10 -16.22 3.79
C LEU A 96 -1.03 -17.05 3.16
N LYS A 97 -0.84 -18.37 3.00
CA LYS A 97 -1.91 -19.27 2.54
C LYS A 97 -3.10 -19.30 3.49
N HIS A 98 -2.84 -19.26 4.80
CA HIS A 98 -3.89 -19.25 5.81
C HIS A 98 -4.66 -17.92 5.81
N GLU A 99 -3.97 -16.79 5.61
CA GLU A 99 -4.59 -15.47 5.43
C GLU A 99 -5.49 -15.42 4.20
N ILE A 100 -5.04 -15.97 3.05
CA ILE A 100 -5.89 -16.10 1.86
C ILE A 100 -7.18 -16.86 2.19
N ARG A 101 -7.09 -18.00 2.88
CA ARG A 101 -8.26 -18.80 3.27
C ARG A 101 -9.20 -18.03 4.21
N LYS A 102 -8.64 -17.24 5.14
CA LYS A 102 -9.44 -16.38 6.03
C LYS A 102 -10.19 -15.29 5.25
N ILE A 103 -9.52 -14.69 4.27
CA ILE A 103 -10.15 -13.68 3.38
C ILE A 103 -11.26 -14.34 2.57
N GLU A 104 -11.01 -15.52 1.98
CA GLU A 104 -12.01 -16.28 1.22
C GLU A 104 -13.21 -16.68 2.08
N ALA A 105 -12.98 -17.17 3.31
CA ALA A 105 -14.05 -17.51 4.23
C ALA A 105 -14.86 -16.27 4.65
N LYS A 106 -14.20 -15.12 4.91
CA LYS A 106 -14.91 -13.87 5.22
C LYS A 106 -15.80 -13.40 4.07
N VAL A 107 -15.33 -13.50 2.83
CA VAL A 107 -16.11 -13.16 1.63
C VAL A 107 -17.27 -14.13 1.41
N ALA A 108 -17.12 -15.40 1.76
CA ALA A 108 -18.20 -16.38 1.62
C ALA A 108 -19.32 -16.23 2.66
N HIS A 109 -19.05 -15.56 3.78
CA HIS A 109 -20.00 -15.33 4.88
C HIS A 109 -20.53 -13.89 4.96
N SER A 110 -20.16 -13.03 3.99
CA SER A 110 -20.62 -11.64 3.84
C SER A 110 -21.57 -11.51 2.66
#